data_AF-A0A212ESG1-F1
#
_entry.id   AF-A0A212ESG1-F1
#
_cell.length_a   1.000
_cell.length_b   1.000
_cell.length_c   1.000
_cell.angle_alpha   90.00
_cell.angle_beta   90.00
_cell.angle_gamma   90.00
#
_symmetry.space_group_name_H-M   'P 1'
#
loop_
_entity.id
_entity.type
_entity.pdbx_description
1 polymer ?
#
loop_
_entity_poly.entity_id
_entity_poly.type
_entity_poly.pdbx_seq_one_letter_code
_entity_poly.pdbx_strand_id
1 'polypeptide(L)'
;MDCALDLMRRLPPQQIEKNLTDLIDLVPSLCEDLLSSVDQPLKIAQDRSNGKDYLLCDYNRDGDSYRSPWSNTYDPPLEDGSMPSERLRKLEIEANHAFDQYREMYFEGGVSSVYLWDMDHGFAGVILIKKAGDGSQKIKGCWDSIHVVEVVEKSSGRNAHYKLTSTAMLWLQTNKEGSGTMNLGGSLTRQAEQDSAVSDVTPHIANIGRMVEDMENKIRNTLNDIYFGKTKDIVNGLRSTIPANVARQKAALQHDLAEVLLQRRQMYPRFWVK
;
A
#
# COMPACT_ATOMS: atom_id res chain seq x y z
N MET A 1 -13.62 18.73 0.46
CA MET A 1 -12.63 17.65 0.25
C MET A 1 -11.91 17.26 1.54
N ASP A 2 -11.15 18.16 2.18
CA ASP A 2 -10.32 17.81 3.35
C ASP A 2 -11.06 17.13 4.51
N CYS A 3 -12.24 17.63 4.88
CA CYS A 3 -13.06 17.01 5.94
C CYS A 3 -13.54 15.61 5.57
N ALA A 4 -13.82 15.36 4.29
CA ALA A 4 -14.28 14.06 3.79
C ALA A 4 -13.14 13.03 3.87
N LEU A 5 -11.93 13.43 3.47
CA LEU A 5 -10.73 12.59 3.63
C LEU A 5 -10.39 12.36 5.11
N ASP A 6 -10.50 13.38 5.97
CA ASP A 6 -10.29 13.22 7.41
C ASP A 6 -11.31 12.26 8.04
N LEU A 7 -12.57 12.30 7.59
CA LEU A 7 -13.60 11.37 8.04
C LEU A 7 -13.25 9.93 7.65
N MET A 8 -12.83 9.69 6.40
CA MET A 8 -12.42 8.35 5.93
C MET A 8 -11.20 7.79 6.69
N ARG A 9 -10.32 8.65 7.21
CA ARG A 9 -9.20 8.23 8.07
C ARG A 9 -9.62 7.83 9.50
N ARG A 10 -10.83 8.20 9.92
CA ARG A 10 -11.35 7.96 11.29
C ARG A 10 -12.40 6.86 11.35
N LEU A 11 -13.18 6.70 10.29
CA LEU A 11 -14.19 5.66 10.22
C LEU A 11 -13.56 4.27 10.17
N PRO A 12 -14.25 3.22 10.65
CA PRO A 12 -13.73 1.86 10.63
C PRO A 12 -13.37 1.41 9.20
N PRO A 13 -12.12 1.01 8.94
CA PRO A 13 -11.65 0.67 7.59
C PRO A 13 -12.33 -0.59 7.03
N GLN A 14 -12.93 -1.44 7.89
CA GLN A 14 -13.68 -2.63 7.47
C GLN A 14 -14.98 -2.26 6.73
N GLN A 15 -15.46 -1.03 6.86
CA GLN A 15 -16.69 -0.55 6.22
C GLN A 15 -16.39 0.47 5.12
N ILE A 16 -15.14 0.53 4.62
CA ILE A 16 -14.69 1.59 3.70
C ILE A 16 -15.57 1.73 2.44
N GLU A 17 -16.00 0.63 1.83
CA GLU A 17 -16.88 0.67 0.65
C GLU A 17 -18.23 1.33 0.97
N LYS A 18 -18.83 0.95 2.10
CA LYS A 18 -20.10 1.52 2.56
C LYS A 18 -19.93 2.98 2.96
N ASN A 19 -18.89 3.29 3.75
CA ASN A 19 -18.60 4.65 4.20
C ASN A 19 -18.39 5.60 3.01
N LEU A 20 -17.69 5.15 1.96
CA LEU A 20 -17.49 5.93 0.76
C LEU A 20 -18.79 6.14 -0.02
N THR A 21 -19.63 5.10 -0.14
CA THR A 21 -20.95 5.21 -0.76
C THR A 21 -21.83 6.22 -0.01
N ASP A 22 -21.95 6.07 1.31
CA ASP A 22 -22.74 6.97 2.16
C ASP A 22 -22.20 8.42 2.09
N LEU A 23 -20.89 8.60 1.92
CA LEU A 23 -20.25 9.92 1.79
C LEU A 23 -20.49 10.56 0.42
N ILE A 24 -20.50 9.76 -0.64
CA ILE A 24 -20.89 10.21 -1.99
C ILE A 24 -22.36 10.62 -2.01
N ASP A 25 -23.25 9.84 -1.39
CA ASP A 25 -24.68 10.17 -1.27
C ASP A 25 -24.89 11.48 -0.48
N LEU A 26 -24.07 11.71 0.55
CA LEU A 26 -24.13 12.93 1.36
C LEU A 26 -23.61 14.16 0.61
N VAL A 27 -22.54 14.02 -0.19
CA VAL A 27 -21.91 15.11 -0.94
C VAL A 27 -21.61 14.68 -2.39
N PRO A 28 -22.63 14.58 -3.26
CA PRO A 28 -22.46 14.03 -4.61
C PRO A 28 -21.50 14.84 -5.49
N SER A 29 -21.34 16.14 -5.21
CA SER A 29 -20.43 17.03 -5.94
C SER A 29 -18.95 16.65 -5.78
N LEU A 30 -18.60 15.82 -4.79
CA LEU A 30 -17.23 15.35 -4.56
C LEU A 30 -17.02 13.91 -5.07
N CYS A 31 -17.96 13.33 -5.81
CA CYS A 31 -17.89 11.92 -6.22
C CYS A 31 -16.57 11.55 -6.91
N GLU A 32 -16.20 12.28 -7.97
CA GLU A 32 -14.98 12.00 -8.74
C GLU A 32 -13.70 12.21 -7.91
N ASP A 33 -13.66 13.29 -7.12
CA ASP A 33 -12.55 13.60 -6.22
C ASP A 33 -12.38 12.51 -5.15
N LEU A 34 -13.48 12.02 -4.59
CA LEU A 34 -13.48 10.98 -3.55
C LEU A 34 -13.05 9.63 -4.10
N LEU A 35 -13.57 9.21 -5.25
CA LEU A 35 -13.17 7.95 -5.89
C LEU A 35 -11.68 7.97 -6.25
N SER A 36 -11.18 9.09 -6.79
CA SER A 36 -9.76 9.22 -7.16
C SER A 36 -8.79 9.35 -5.97
N SER A 37 -9.28 9.77 -4.79
CA SER A 37 -8.42 10.05 -3.62
C SER A 37 -8.54 9.04 -2.48
N VAL A 38 -9.58 8.20 -2.48
CA VAL A 38 -9.86 7.23 -1.40
C VAL A 38 -9.65 5.82 -1.92
N ASP A 39 -8.51 5.25 -1.55
CA ASP A 39 -8.18 3.87 -1.90
C ASP A 39 -9.22 2.89 -1.32
N GLN A 40 -9.72 1.97 -2.15
CA GLN A 40 -10.64 0.90 -1.76
C GLN A 40 -9.96 -0.48 -1.78
N PRO A 41 -10.47 -1.48 -1.03
CA PRO A 41 -10.00 -2.86 -1.13
C PRO A 41 -10.11 -3.37 -2.56
N LEU A 42 -9.06 -4.02 -3.04
CA LEU A 42 -9.00 -4.45 -4.43
C LEU A 42 -10.00 -5.57 -4.67
N LYS A 43 -10.73 -5.48 -5.79
CA LYS A 43 -11.64 -6.50 -6.27
C LYS A 43 -10.96 -7.35 -7.34
N ILE A 44 -11.31 -8.63 -7.39
CA ILE A 44 -10.82 -9.55 -8.40
C ILE A 44 -11.90 -9.71 -9.45
N ALA A 45 -11.52 -9.57 -10.72
CA ALA A 45 -12.30 -10.00 -11.87
C ALA A 45 -11.52 -11.05 -12.65
N GLN A 46 -12.21 -11.81 -13.50
CA GLN A 46 -11.59 -12.82 -14.35
C GLN A 46 -11.71 -12.41 -15.81
N ASP A 47 -10.59 -12.45 -16.53
CA ASP A 47 -10.58 -12.22 -17.97
C ASP A 47 -11.16 -13.45 -18.67
N ARG A 48 -12.35 -13.28 -19.28
CA ARG A 48 -13.07 -14.36 -19.96
C ARG A 48 -12.32 -14.97 -21.13
N SER A 49 -11.36 -14.25 -21.71
CA SER A 49 -10.63 -14.66 -22.92
C SER A 49 -9.55 -15.69 -22.62
N ASN A 50 -8.95 -15.64 -21.43
CA ASN A 50 -7.81 -16.48 -21.06
C ASN A 50 -7.93 -17.10 -19.66
N GLY A 51 -8.99 -16.80 -18.91
CA GLY A 51 -9.27 -17.35 -17.58
C GLY A 51 -8.38 -16.80 -16.47
N LYS A 52 -7.57 -15.76 -16.72
CA LYS A 52 -6.68 -15.18 -15.72
C LYS A 52 -7.39 -14.12 -14.89
N ASP A 53 -7.12 -14.14 -13.60
CA ASP A 53 -7.62 -13.12 -12.68
C ASP A 53 -6.86 -11.79 -12.87
N TYR A 54 -7.55 -10.68 -12.66
CA TYR A 54 -6.99 -9.33 -12.65
C TYR A 54 -7.67 -8.48 -11.58
N LEU A 55 -7.00 -7.39 -11.20
CA LEU A 55 -7.44 -6.51 -10.12
C LEU A 55 -8.12 -5.26 -10.66
N LEU A 56 -9.21 -4.88 -10.00
CA LEU A 56 -10.00 -3.71 -10.33
C LEU A 56 -9.61 -2.52 -9.46
N CYS A 57 -9.42 -1.36 -10.09
CA CYS A 57 -9.23 -0.07 -9.47
C CYS A 57 -9.78 1.02 -10.38
N ASP A 58 -9.80 2.27 -9.93
CA ASP A 58 -10.29 3.37 -10.76
C ASP A 58 -9.37 3.67 -11.96
N TYR A 59 -8.07 3.34 -11.88
CA TYR A 59 -7.11 3.57 -12.97
C TYR A 59 -7.27 2.65 -14.19
N ASN A 60 -7.99 1.53 -14.06
CA ASN A 60 -8.33 0.66 -15.18
C ASN A 60 -9.83 0.64 -15.48
N ARG A 61 -10.59 1.57 -14.91
CA ARG A 61 -12.03 1.74 -15.08
C ARG A 61 -12.31 2.80 -16.14
N ASP A 62 -13.31 2.53 -16.97
CA ASP A 62 -13.93 3.53 -17.84
C ASP A 62 -15.45 3.32 -17.82
N GLY A 63 -16.19 4.34 -17.38
CA GLY A 63 -17.60 4.20 -17.02
C GLY A 63 -17.82 3.09 -15.98
N ASP A 64 -18.56 2.05 -16.36
CA ASP A 64 -18.82 0.87 -15.52
C ASP A 64 -18.03 -0.38 -15.95
N SER A 65 -17.05 -0.22 -16.82
CA SER A 65 -16.26 -1.32 -17.37
C SER A 65 -14.82 -1.25 -16.92
N TYR A 66 -14.16 -2.41 -16.85
CA TYR A 66 -12.76 -2.51 -16.43
C TYR A 66 -11.92 -3.18 -17.50
N ARG A 67 -10.75 -2.59 -17.80
CA ARG A 67 -9.80 -3.12 -18.77
C ARG A 67 -8.98 -4.24 -18.14
N SER A 68 -8.96 -5.40 -18.79
CA SER A 68 -8.07 -6.50 -18.41
C SER A 68 -6.63 -6.21 -18.89
N PRO A 69 -5.60 -6.43 -18.06
CA PRO A 69 -4.21 -6.28 -18.46
C PRO A 69 -3.75 -7.39 -19.42
N TRP A 70 -4.51 -8.49 -19.54
CA TRP A 70 -4.14 -9.66 -20.33
C TRP A 70 -4.65 -9.55 -21.77
N SER A 71 -5.97 -9.43 -21.95
CA SER A 71 -6.62 -9.28 -23.26
C SER A 71 -6.60 -7.85 -23.79
N ASN A 72 -6.35 -6.85 -22.94
CA ASN A 72 -6.47 -5.43 -23.28
C ASN A 72 -7.90 -5.04 -23.73
N THR A 73 -8.92 -5.70 -23.19
CA THR A 73 -10.34 -5.39 -23.48
C THR A 73 -11.09 -5.06 -22.21
N TYR A 74 -12.11 -4.23 -22.33
CA TYR A 74 -13.03 -3.89 -21.25
C TYR A 74 -14.10 -4.98 -21.04
N ASP A 75 -14.48 -5.24 -19.78
CA ASP A 75 -15.68 -5.99 -19.41
C ASP A 75 -16.55 -5.14 -18.45
N PRO A 76 -17.82 -4.84 -18.80
CA PRO A 76 -18.46 -5.07 -20.10
C PRO A 76 -17.73 -4.44 -21.31
N PRO A 77 -17.95 -4.93 -22.54
CA PRO A 77 -17.28 -4.36 -23.72
C PRO A 77 -17.64 -2.89 -23.95
N LEU A 78 -16.62 -2.07 -24.23
CA LEU A 78 -16.74 -0.67 -24.63
C LEU A 78 -16.04 -0.45 -25.98
N GLU A 79 -16.64 0.38 -26.84
CA GLU A 79 -16.07 0.71 -28.16
C GLU A 79 -15.06 1.87 -28.09
N ASP A 80 -15.24 2.79 -27.13
CA ASP A 80 -14.50 4.04 -26.98
C ASP A 80 -13.74 4.16 -25.66
N GLY A 81 -13.45 3.02 -25.02
CA GLY A 81 -12.69 2.97 -23.77
C GLY A 81 -11.26 3.50 -23.93
N SER A 82 -10.74 4.12 -22.88
CA SER A 82 -9.38 4.69 -22.84
C SER A 82 -8.30 3.61 -22.96
N MET A 83 -7.47 3.69 -24.01
CA MET A 83 -6.43 2.70 -24.30
C MET A 83 -5.02 3.30 -24.23
N PRO A 84 -4.02 2.57 -23.69
CA PRO A 84 -2.63 3.01 -23.77
C PRO A 84 -2.11 2.99 -25.20
N SER A 85 -1.14 3.84 -25.50
CA SER A 85 -0.42 3.83 -26.78
C SER A 85 0.24 2.48 -27.06
N GLU A 86 0.48 2.14 -28.34
CA GLU A 86 1.06 0.83 -28.71
C GLU A 86 2.43 0.60 -28.04
N ARG A 87 3.24 1.66 -27.91
CA ARG A 87 4.52 1.62 -27.20
C ARG A 87 4.31 1.32 -25.71
N LEU A 88 3.39 2.04 -25.06
CA LEU A 88 3.14 1.89 -23.64
C LEU A 88 2.50 0.54 -23.31
N ARG A 89 1.64 0.01 -24.20
CA ARG A 89 1.05 -1.32 -24.05
C ARG A 89 2.11 -2.43 -24.05
N LYS A 90 3.15 -2.33 -24.88
CA LYS A 90 4.28 -3.29 -24.85
C LYS A 90 4.98 -3.26 -23.49
N LEU A 91 5.23 -2.07 -22.95
CA LEU A 91 5.81 -1.88 -21.63
C LEU A 91 4.88 -2.40 -20.52
N GLU A 92 3.57 -2.21 -20.64
CA GLU A 92 2.56 -2.69 -19.69
C GLU A 92 2.54 -4.24 -19.62
N ILE A 93 2.66 -4.92 -20.77
CA ILE A 93 2.75 -6.39 -20.83
C ILE A 93 4.02 -6.89 -20.12
N GLU A 94 5.17 -6.27 -20.40
CA GLU A 94 6.43 -6.60 -19.73
C GLU A 94 6.37 -6.33 -18.22
N ALA A 95 5.75 -5.23 -17.81
CA ALA A 95 5.57 -4.88 -16.42
C ALA A 95 4.68 -5.88 -15.69
N ASN A 96 3.57 -6.32 -16.30
CA ASN A 96 2.72 -7.37 -15.72
C ASN A 96 3.50 -8.67 -15.51
N HIS A 97 4.35 -9.07 -16.46
CA HIS A 97 5.18 -10.28 -16.31
C HIS A 97 6.25 -10.12 -15.21
N ALA A 98 6.88 -8.96 -15.10
CA ALA A 98 7.86 -8.68 -14.06
C ALA A 98 7.23 -8.68 -12.66
N PHE A 99 6.08 -8.01 -12.50
CA PHE A 99 5.40 -7.91 -11.21
C PHE A 99 4.65 -9.18 -10.81
N ASP A 100 4.26 -10.04 -11.75
CA ASP A 100 3.75 -11.38 -11.42
C ASP A 100 4.85 -12.26 -10.82
N GLN A 101 6.09 -12.18 -11.32
CA GLN A 101 7.24 -12.83 -10.68
C GLN A 101 7.57 -12.23 -9.32
N TYR A 102 7.53 -10.90 -9.19
CA TYR A 102 7.70 -10.22 -7.91
C TYR A 102 6.68 -10.72 -6.88
N ARG A 103 5.40 -10.74 -7.27
CA ARG A 103 4.29 -11.28 -6.45
C ARG A 103 4.58 -12.71 -6.04
N GLU A 104 4.97 -13.58 -6.96
CA GLU A 104 5.24 -14.98 -6.65
C GLU A 104 6.38 -15.13 -5.63
N MET A 105 7.49 -14.40 -5.80
CA MET A 105 8.64 -14.44 -4.89
C MET A 105 8.34 -13.93 -3.48
N TYR A 106 7.50 -12.89 -3.35
CA TYR A 106 7.25 -12.24 -2.07
C TYR A 106 5.97 -12.72 -1.37
N PHE A 107 4.96 -13.12 -2.13
CA PHE A 107 3.63 -13.46 -1.63
C PHE A 107 3.27 -14.94 -1.81
N GLU A 108 4.00 -15.72 -2.63
CA GLU A 108 3.73 -17.15 -2.86
C GLU A 108 2.25 -17.41 -3.17
N GLY A 109 1.70 -16.64 -4.11
CA GLY A 109 0.28 -16.66 -4.50
C GLY A 109 -0.36 -15.27 -4.54
N GLY A 110 -1.69 -15.24 -4.54
CA GLY A 110 -2.46 -14.00 -4.76
C GLY A 110 -2.56 -13.62 -6.24
N VAL A 111 -3.03 -12.40 -6.49
CA VAL A 111 -3.22 -11.84 -7.84
C VAL A 111 -2.45 -10.53 -7.92
N SER A 112 -1.90 -10.22 -9.10
CA SER A 112 -1.29 -8.93 -9.40
C SER A 112 -1.77 -8.39 -10.74
N SER A 113 -1.81 -7.07 -10.88
CA SER A 113 -2.13 -6.42 -12.16
C SER A 113 -1.40 -5.10 -12.26
N VAL A 114 -0.94 -4.78 -13.47
CA VAL A 114 -0.28 -3.50 -13.77
C VAL A 114 -1.03 -2.82 -14.90
N TYR A 115 -1.35 -1.54 -14.71
CA TYR A 115 -1.95 -0.69 -15.74
C TYR A 115 -1.11 0.56 -15.94
N LEU A 116 -0.82 0.91 -17.19
CA LEU A 116 -0.09 2.11 -17.56
C LEU A 116 -0.98 3.02 -18.41
N TRP A 117 -0.79 4.34 -18.30
CA TRP A 117 -1.44 5.33 -19.14
C TRP A 117 -0.48 6.45 -19.54
N ASP A 118 -0.68 6.98 -20.74
CA ASP A 118 0.17 8.01 -21.32
C ASP A 118 -0.03 9.37 -20.61
N MET A 119 1.05 10.18 -20.57
CA MET A 119 1.04 11.56 -20.10
C MET A 119 1.77 12.45 -21.11
N ASP A 120 1.55 13.77 -21.06
CA ASP A 120 2.22 14.72 -21.97
C ASP A 120 3.76 14.63 -21.94
N HIS A 121 4.32 14.33 -20.78
CA HIS A 121 5.77 14.30 -20.54
C HIS A 121 6.25 12.99 -19.89
N GLY A 122 5.71 11.87 -20.36
CA GLY A 122 6.11 10.53 -19.91
C GLY A 122 4.91 9.60 -19.80
N PHE A 123 4.80 8.88 -18.71
CA PHE A 123 3.67 7.99 -18.44
C PHE A 123 3.47 7.83 -16.94
N ALA A 124 2.30 7.31 -16.56
CA ALA A 124 2.07 6.86 -15.20
C ALA A 124 1.53 5.43 -15.21
N GLY A 125 1.52 4.83 -14.03
CA GLY A 125 1.04 3.47 -13.88
C GLY A 125 0.62 3.15 -12.47
N VAL A 126 -0.17 2.10 -12.34
CA VAL A 126 -0.51 1.50 -11.06
C VAL A 126 -0.09 0.04 -11.04
N ILE A 127 0.54 -0.38 -9.95
CA ILE A 127 0.86 -1.78 -9.63
C ILE A 127 -0.02 -2.19 -8.47
N LEU A 128 -0.78 -3.25 -8.69
CA LEU A 128 -1.75 -3.79 -7.75
C LEU A 128 -1.32 -5.20 -7.35
N ILE A 129 -1.37 -5.49 -6.04
CA ILE A 129 -1.17 -6.85 -5.53
C ILE A 129 -2.24 -7.12 -4.49
N LYS A 130 -2.93 -8.26 -4.61
CA LYS A 130 -3.88 -8.74 -3.63
C LYS A 130 -3.52 -10.15 -3.18
N LYS A 131 -3.29 -10.32 -1.88
CA LYS A 131 -3.11 -11.64 -1.27
C LYS A 131 -4.14 -11.85 -0.17
N ALA A 132 -5.10 -12.72 -0.44
CA ALA A 132 -5.94 -13.28 0.60
C ALA A 132 -5.17 -14.40 1.34
N GLY A 133 -5.39 -14.50 2.66
CA GLY A 133 -4.91 -15.62 3.47
C GLY A 133 -5.53 -16.94 3.02
N ASP A 134 -4.91 -18.05 3.41
CA ASP A 134 -5.27 -19.44 3.07
C ASP A 134 -6.65 -19.91 3.54
N GLY A 135 -7.48 -19.03 4.09
CA GLY A 135 -8.84 -19.34 4.49
C GLY A 135 -8.93 -20.18 5.78
N SER A 136 -7.88 -20.20 6.62
CA SER A 136 -8.01 -20.80 7.94
C SER A 136 -9.24 -20.22 8.67
N GLN A 137 -10.15 -21.08 9.16
CA GLN A 137 -11.39 -20.65 9.82
C GLN A 137 -11.14 -19.72 11.03
N LYS A 138 -9.96 -19.84 11.64
CA LYS A 138 -9.58 -19.13 12.86
C LYS A 138 -8.83 -17.81 12.60
N ILE A 139 -8.13 -17.70 11.48
CA ILE A 139 -7.35 -16.51 11.12
C ILE A 139 -7.62 -16.20 9.64
N LYS A 140 -8.34 -15.10 9.41
CA LYS A 140 -8.55 -14.54 8.09
C LYS A 140 -7.65 -13.31 7.96
N GLY A 141 -7.11 -13.11 6.76
CA GLY A 141 -6.28 -11.96 6.46
C GLY A 141 -6.36 -11.59 4.99
N CYS A 142 -6.17 -10.32 4.69
CA CYS A 142 -6.04 -9.81 3.34
C CYS A 142 -4.97 -8.72 3.34
N TRP A 143 -4.11 -8.78 2.33
CA TRP A 143 -3.14 -7.76 2.00
C TRP A 143 -3.49 -7.19 0.62
N ASP A 144 -3.58 -5.87 0.53
CA ASP A 144 -3.79 -5.14 -0.71
C ASP A 144 -2.67 -4.09 -0.85
N SER A 145 -1.90 -4.15 -1.92
CA SER A 145 -0.90 -3.14 -2.31
C SER A 145 -1.40 -2.33 -3.50
N ILE A 146 -1.28 -1.01 -3.42
CA ILE A 146 -1.59 -0.06 -4.49
C ILE A 146 -0.39 0.87 -4.63
N HIS A 147 0.34 0.75 -5.73
CA HIS A 147 1.49 1.57 -6.03
C HIS A 147 1.23 2.41 -7.28
N VAL A 148 0.96 3.69 -7.09
CA VAL A 148 0.80 4.65 -8.19
C VAL A 148 2.15 5.30 -8.45
N VAL A 149 2.65 5.17 -9.67
CA VAL A 149 3.92 5.75 -10.11
C VAL A 149 3.70 6.74 -11.24
N GLU A 150 4.25 7.93 -11.09
CA GLU A 150 4.36 8.94 -12.15
C GLU A 150 5.80 8.96 -12.65
N VAL A 151 5.99 8.89 -13.96
CA VAL A 151 7.31 8.90 -14.62
C VAL A 151 7.37 10.08 -15.57
N VAL A 152 8.22 11.05 -15.23
CA VAL A 152 8.49 12.22 -16.07
C VAL A 152 9.82 12.01 -16.78
N GLU A 153 9.76 11.77 -18.09
CA GLU A 153 10.96 11.58 -18.92
C GLU A 153 11.64 12.93 -19.19
N LYS A 154 12.96 13.02 -18.93
CA LYS A 154 13.72 14.23 -19.28
C LYS A 154 13.97 14.26 -20.79
N SER A 155 14.16 15.44 -21.36
CA SER A 155 14.29 15.68 -22.82
C SER A 155 15.35 14.84 -23.55
N SER A 156 16.37 14.33 -22.85
CA SER A 156 17.39 13.46 -23.43
C SER A 156 17.01 11.97 -23.46
N GLY A 157 15.91 11.56 -22.82
CA GLY A 157 15.46 10.17 -22.69
C GLY A 157 16.35 9.28 -21.81
N ARG A 158 17.49 9.79 -21.32
CA ARG A 158 18.48 9.02 -20.54
C ARG A 158 18.27 9.09 -19.04
N ASN A 159 17.38 9.95 -18.58
CA ASN A 159 17.02 10.12 -17.17
C ASN A 159 15.51 10.34 -17.09
N ALA A 160 14.91 9.83 -16.02
CA ALA A 160 13.53 10.11 -15.69
C ALA A 160 13.41 10.42 -14.20
N HIS A 161 12.43 11.25 -13.87
CA HIS A 161 11.99 11.52 -12.52
C HIS A 161 10.82 10.59 -12.19
N TYR A 162 10.91 9.88 -11.08
CA TYR A 162 9.92 8.92 -10.63
C TYR A 162 9.31 9.41 -9.33
N LYS A 163 7.99 9.44 -9.27
CA LYS A 163 7.23 9.73 -8.05
C LYS A 163 6.32 8.56 -7.75
N LEU A 164 6.57 7.89 -6.64
CA LEU A 164 5.86 6.71 -6.19
C LEU A 164 4.98 7.06 -4.98
N THR A 165 3.68 6.89 -5.11
CA THR A 165 2.72 6.89 -4.00
C THR A 165 2.27 5.45 -3.75
N SER A 166 2.53 4.93 -2.56
CA SER A 166 2.23 3.54 -2.20
C SER A 166 1.30 3.48 -1.01
N THR A 167 0.17 2.81 -1.17
CA THR A 167 -0.76 2.46 -0.10
C THR A 167 -0.73 0.94 0.07
N ALA A 168 -0.55 0.47 1.31
CA ALA A 168 -0.86 -0.91 1.65
C ALA A 168 -2.01 -0.94 2.66
N MET A 169 -2.99 -1.80 2.40
CA MET A 169 -4.06 -2.13 3.31
C MET A 169 -3.82 -3.52 3.88
N LEU A 170 -3.93 -3.62 5.19
CA LEU A 170 -3.87 -4.88 5.90
C LEU A 170 -5.15 -5.04 6.68
N TRP A 171 -5.80 -6.18 6.49
CA TRP A 171 -6.90 -6.62 7.33
C TRP A 171 -6.59 -8.00 7.89
N LEU A 172 -6.79 -8.16 9.20
CA LEU A 172 -6.57 -9.38 9.95
C LEU A 172 -7.73 -9.58 10.93
N GLN A 173 -8.34 -10.75 10.87
CA GLN A 173 -9.35 -11.19 11.81
C GLN A 173 -8.92 -12.52 12.42
N THR A 174 -8.82 -12.56 13.74
CA THR A 174 -8.61 -13.80 14.49
C THR A 174 -9.83 -14.10 15.34
N ASN A 175 -10.25 -15.36 15.35
CA ASN A 175 -11.30 -15.86 16.24
C ASN A 175 -10.75 -17.10 16.97
N LYS A 176 -10.37 -16.90 18.23
CA LYS A 176 -9.84 -17.95 19.10
C LYS A 176 -10.53 -17.88 20.44
N GLU A 177 -10.78 -19.04 21.06
CA GLU A 177 -11.49 -19.15 22.33
C GLU A 177 -10.89 -18.28 23.44
N GLY A 178 -9.56 -18.22 23.56
CA GLY A 178 -8.89 -17.43 24.61
C GLY A 178 -8.84 -15.92 24.38
N SER A 179 -8.87 -15.45 23.13
CA SER A 179 -8.80 -14.01 22.80
C SER A 179 -10.14 -13.43 22.36
N GLY A 180 -11.17 -14.26 22.18
CA GLY A 180 -12.37 -13.91 21.46
C GLY A 180 -12.10 -13.58 19.99
N THR A 181 -12.98 -12.76 19.41
CA THR A 181 -12.81 -12.19 18.07
C THR A 181 -12.05 -10.88 18.16
N MET A 182 -10.95 -10.78 17.41
CA MET A 182 -10.14 -9.58 17.30
C MET A 182 -9.96 -9.22 15.83
N ASN A 183 -10.29 -7.98 15.49
CA ASN A 183 -10.17 -7.41 14.17
C ASN A 183 -9.12 -6.30 14.21
N LEU A 184 -8.07 -6.44 13.41
CA LEU A 184 -7.09 -5.42 13.14
C LEU A 184 -7.20 -5.05 11.68
N GLY A 185 -7.36 -3.77 11.37
CA GLY A 185 -7.42 -3.32 9.98
C GLY A 185 -7.09 -1.86 9.84
N GLY A 186 -6.70 -1.48 8.63
CA GLY A 186 -6.25 -0.14 8.32
C GLY A 186 -5.28 -0.12 7.14
N SER A 187 -4.84 1.07 6.80
CA SER A 187 -3.96 1.32 5.67
C SER A 187 -2.79 2.21 6.08
N LEU A 188 -1.71 2.14 5.30
CA LEU A 188 -0.57 3.04 5.41
C LEU A 188 -0.18 3.52 4.02
N THR A 189 -0.17 4.83 3.84
CA THR A 189 0.27 5.48 2.60
C THR A 189 1.61 6.16 2.81
N ARG A 190 2.53 6.01 1.86
CA ARG A 190 3.82 6.68 1.81
C ARG A 190 4.15 7.15 0.40
N GLN A 191 4.99 8.18 0.32
CA GLN A 191 5.48 8.72 -0.94
C GLN A 191 7.01 8.70 -0.97
N ALA A 192 7.57 8.49 -2.17
CA ALA A 192 8.99 8.64 -2.44
C ALA A 192 9.19 9.18 -3.86
N GLU A 193 10.21 10.00 -4.02
CA GLU A 193 10.62 10.55 -5.31
C GLU A 193 12.09 10.25 -5.56
N GLN A 194 12.44 9.96 -6.81
CA GLN A 194 13.81 9.66 -7.20
C GLN A 194 14.06 10.00 -8.67
N ASP A 195 15.22 10.60 -8.96
CA ASP A 195 15.76 10.67 -10.32
C ASP A 195 16.60 9.42 -10.60
N SER A 196 16.39 8.77 -11.74
CA SER A 196 17.20 7.60 -12.15
C SER A 196 17.52 7.62 -13.63
N ALA A 197 18.70 7.10 -13.95
CA ALA A 197 19.11 6.87 -15.33
C ALA A 197 18.29 5.75 -15.98
N VAL A 198 18.04 5.91 -17.27
CA VAL A 198 17.30 4.98 -18.12
C VAL A 198 18.24 4.50 -19.21
N SER A 199 18.40 3.19 -19.31
CA SER A 199 19.24 2.52 -20.30
C SER A 199 18.71 1.13 -20.59
N ASP A 200 19.24 0.46 -21.61
CA ASP A 200 18.86 -0.93 -21.93
C ASP A 200 19.15 -1.90 -20.78
N VAL A 201 20.16 -1.61 -19.94
CA VAL A 201 20.52 -2.40 -18.76
C VAL A 201 19.64 -2.06 -17.55
N THR A 202 19.15 -0.81 -17.49
CA THR A 202 18.31 -0.30 -16.39
C THR A 202 17.03 0.32 -16.97
N PRO A 203 16.10 -0.51 -17.48
CA PRO A 203 14.86 -0.02 -18.07
C PRO A 203 13.94 0.56 -16.99
N HIS A 204 12.90 1.29 -17.41
CA HIS A 204 11.91 1.88 -16.50
C HIS A 204 11.32 0.87 -15.51
N ILE A 205 10.96 -0.33 -15.97
CA ILE A 205 10.39 -1.39 -15.12
C ILE A 205 11.35 -1.76 -13.99
N ALA A 206 12.67 -1.82 -14.25
CA ALA A 206 13.66 -2.12 -13.23
C ALA A 206 13.84 -0.98 -12.21
N ASN A 207 13.73 0.27 -12.65
CA ASN A 207 13.75 1.43 -11.75
C ASN A 207 12.50 1.44 -10.85
N ILE A 208 11.31 1.25 -11.44
CA ILE A 208 10.03 1.20 -10.73
C ILE A 208 10.02 0.02 -9.76
N GLY A 209 10.45 -1.17 -10.20
CA GLY A 209 10.50 -2.38 -9.38
C GLY A 209 11.32 -2.20 -8.11
N ARG A 210 12.51 -1.60 -8.21
CA ARG A 210 13.34 -1.29 -7.03
C ARG A 210 12.67 -0.32 -6.07
N MET A 211 12.02 0.72 -6.58
CA MET A 211 11.29 1.67 -5.74
C MET A 211 10.10 1.01 -5.03
N VAL A 212 9.34 0.14 -5.72
CA VAL A 212 8.23 -0.62 -5.16
C VAL A 212 8.73 -1.57 -4.07
N GLU A 213 9.78 -2.34 -4.35
CA GLU A 213 10.37 -3.30 -3.41
C GLU A 213 10.85 -2.62 -2.12
N ASP A 214 11.61 -1.53 -2.24
CA ASP A 214 12.07 -0.75 -1.08
C ASP A 214 10.91 -0.17 -0.28
N MET A 215 9.86 0.31 -0.97
CA MET A 215 8.70 0.93 -0.34
C MET A 215 7.83 -0.10 0.37
N GLU A 216 7.51 -1.23 -0.26
CA GLU A 216 6.76 -2.32 0.37
C GLU A 216 7.48 -2.83 1.61
N ASN A 217 8.80 -3.02 1.54
CA ASN A 217 9.59 -3.45 2.71
C ASN A 217 9.48 -2.46 3.88
N LYS A 218 9.56 -1.14 3.61
CA LYS A 218 9.39 -0.10 4.62
C LYS A 218 7.97 -0.08 5.20
N ILE A 219 6.96 -0.19 4.33
CA ILE A 219 5.54 -0.21 4.73
C ILE A 219 5.26 -1.44 5.59
N ARG A 220 5.71 -2.63 5.17
CA ARG A 220 5.56 -3.89 5.91
C ARG A 220 6.15 -3.82 7.31
N ASN A 221 7.37 -3.30 7.44
CA ASN A 221 8.02 -3.11 8.74
C ASN A 221 7.23 -2.12 9.63
N THR A 222 6.78 -1.01 9.05
CA THR A 222 5.98 -0.01 9.77
C THR A 222 4.63 -0.58 10.22
N LEU A 223 3.94 -1.33 9.37
CA LEU A 223 2.69 -1.99 9.69
C LEU A 223 2.88 -3.00 10.83
N ASN A 224 3.96 -3.78 10.81
CA ASN A 224 4.27 -4.71 11.89
C ASN A 224 4.40 -3.99 13.24
N ASP A 225 5.20 -2.92 13.30
CA ASP A 225 5.43 -2.14 14.52
C ASP A 225 4.14 -1.48 15.04
N ILE A 226 3.30 -0.96 14.14
CA ILE A 226 2.03 -0.32 14.53
C ILE A 226 1.02 -1.37 14.99
N TYR A 227 0.79 -2.42 14.19
CA TYR A 227 -0.28 -3.38 14.43
C TYR A 227 0.01 -4.29 15.61
N PHE A 228 1.25 -4.74 15.79
CA PHE A 228 1.60 -5.72 16.82
C PHE A 228 2.39 -5.12 17.98
N GLY A 229 2.96 -3.93 17.80
CA GLY A 229 3.58 -3.14 18.87
C GLY A 229 2.58 -2.17 19.49
N LYS A 230 2.25 -1.08 18.78
CA LYS A 230 1.47 0.02 19.38
C LYS A 230 0.08 -0.39 19.87
N THR A 231 -0.67 -1.18 19.11
CA THR A 231 -2.02 -1.60 19.55
C THR A 231 -1.95 -2.44 20.83
N LYS A 232 -0.95 -3.33 20.93
CA LYS A 232 -0.70 -4.17 22.10
C LYS A 232 -0.33 -3.31 23.32
N ASP A 233 0.54 -2.32 23.13
CA ASP A 233 0.94 -1.41 24.22
C ASP A 233 -0.25 -0.60 24.73
N ILE A 234 -1.11 -0.11 23.84
CA ILE A 234 -2.34 0.61 24.22
C ILE A 234 -3.28 -0.30 25.02
N VAL A 235 -3.55 -1.51 24.53
CA VAL A 235 -4.44 -2.47 25.22
C VAL A 235 -3.88 -2.84 26.61
N ASN A 236 -2.58 -3.11 26.71
CA ASN A 236 -1.94 -3.40 27.99
C ASN A 236 -1.90 -2.18 28.93
N GLY A 237 -1.85 -0.97 28.39
CA GLY A 237 -1.94 0.28 29.14
C GLY A 237 -3.33 0.51 29.75
N LEU A 238 -4.39 0.11 29.05
CA LEU A 238 -5.77 0.20 29.55
C LEU A 238 -6.05 -0.83 30.66
N ARG A 239 -5.48 -2.04 30.54
CA ARG A 239 -5.67 -3.10 31.53
C ARG A 239 -4.39 -3.92 31.69
N SER A 240 -3.55 -3.48 32.61
CA SER A 240 -2.32 -4.19 32.97
C SER A 240 -2.59 -5.34 33.94
N THR A 241 -2.04 -6.52 33.65
CA THR A 241 -1.95 -7.63 34.61
C THR A 241 -0.81 -7.44 35.60
N ILE A 242 0.13 -6.54 35.31
CA ILE A 242 1.22 -6.15 36.21
C ILE A 242 0.64 -5.26 37.31
N PRO A 243 0.82 -5.62 38.60
CA PRO A 243 0.41 -4.80 39.72
C PRO A 243 0.99 -3.37 39.65
N ALA A 244 0.18 -2.38 40.00
CA ALA A 244 0.56 -0.97 39.85
C ALA A 244 1.83 -0.59 40.65
N ASN A 245 2.11 -1.26 41.77
CA ASN A 245 3.32 -1.06 42.56
C ASN A 245 4.59 -1.49 41.80
N VAL A 246 4.55 -2.63 41.09
CA VAL A 246 5.66 -3.12 40.27
C VAL A 246 5.90 -2.20 39.08
N ALA A 247 4.83 -1.70 38.46
CA ALA A 247 4.93 -0.72 37.38
C ALA A 247 5.59 0.59 37.85
N ARG A 248 5.23 1.09 39.03
CA ARG A 248 5.87 2.29 39.65
C ARG A 248 7.35 2.06 39.97
N GLN A 249 7.70 0.90 40.52
CA GLN A 249 9.10 0.56 40.82
C GLN A 249 9.94 0.50 39.54
N LYS A 250 9.40 -0.07 38.46
CA LYS A 250 10.08 -0.11 37.16
C LYS A 250 10.29 1.28 36.57
N ALA A 251 9.30 2.17 36.67
CA ALA A 251 9.42 3.55 36.22
C ALA A 251 10.47 4.33 37.03
N ALA A 252 10.51 4.16 38.35
CA ALA A 252 11.55 4.74 39.21
C ALA A 252 12.94 4.25 38.80
N LEU A 253 13.11 2.93 38.61
CA LEU A 253 14.38 2.35 38.18
C LEU A 253 14.83 2.87 36.80
N GLN A 254 13.89 3.06 35.86
CA GLN A 254 14.20 3.65 34.55
C GLN A 254 14.69 5.10 34.65
N HIS A 255 14.07 5.89 35.54
CA HIS A 255 14.49 7.26 35.82
C HIS A 255 15.91 7.29 36.41
N ASP A 256 16.17 6.46 37.43
CA ASP A 256 17.48 6.35 38.08
C ASP A 256 18.57 5.94 37.08
N LEU A 257 18.27 4.96 36.21
CA LEU A 257 19.18 4.54 35.12
C LEU A 257 19.47 5.67 34.14
N ALA A 258 18.46 6.44 33.74
CA ALA A 258 18.64 7.56 32.83
C ALA A 258 19.54 8.65 33.44
N GLU A 259 19.35 8.96 34.72
CA GLU A 259 20.22 9.89 35.45
C GLU A 259 21.66 9.38 35.53
N VAL A 260 21.86 8.10 35.89
CA VAL A 260 23.20 7.49 35.95
C VAL A 260 23.91 7.52 34.59
N LEU A 261 23.18 7.28 33.50
CA LEU A 261 23.73 7.35 32.14
C LEU A 261 24.12 8.77 31.75
N LEU A 262 23.33 9.78 32.14
CA LEU A 262 23.65 11.20 31.92
C LEU A 262 24.89 11.62 32.71
N GLN A 263 24.98 11.22 33.99
CA GLN A 263 26.14 11.49 34.84
C GLN A 263 27.41 10.82 34.29
N ARG A 264 27.32 9.56 33.82
CA ARG A 264 28.46 8.89 33.16
C ARG A 264 28.95 9.63 31.92
N ARG A 265 28.04 10.23 31.14
CA ARG A 265 28.36 11.02 29.95
C ARG A 265 29.07 12.34 30.27
N GLN A 266 28.74 12.96 31.41
CA GLN A 266 29.40 14.16 31.90
C GLN A 266 30.76 13.86 32.55
N MET A 267 30.90 12.69 33.19
CA MET A 267 32.13 12.29 33.86
C MET A 267 33.22 11.80 32.88
N TYR A 268 32.83 11.33 31.69
CA TYR A 268 33.74 10.94 30.60
C TYR A 268 33.34 11.63 29.27
N PRO A 269 33.63 12.93 29.09
CA PRO A 269 33.51 13.54 27.78
C PRO A 269 34.47 12.82 26.83
N ARG A 270 33.96 12.34 25.69
CA ARG A 270 34.77 11.68 24.66
C ARG A 270 35.88 12.63 24.22
N PHE A 271 37.09 12.43 24.71
CA PHE A 271 38.31 12.95 24.11
C PHE A 271 38.51 12.22 22.78
N TRP A 272 37.99 12.79 21.70
CA TRP A 272 38.48 12.46 20.37
C TRP A 272 39.79 13.22 20.17
N VAL A 273 40.85 12.43 20.14
CA VAL A 273 42.20 12.77 19.71
C VAL A 273 42.13 13.35 18.29
N LYS A 274 42.86 14.45 18.06
CA LYS A 274 43.07 15.10 16.76
C LYS A 274 43.73 14.15 15.76
#